data_AF-A0A1M7Y5A4-F1
#
_entry.id   AF-A0A1M7Y5A4-F1
#
_cell.length_a   1.000
_cell.length_b   1.000
_cell.length_c   1.000
_cell.angle_alpha   90.00
_cell.angle_beta   90.00
_cell.angle_gamma   90.00
#
_symmetry.space_group_name_H-M   'P 1'
#
loop_
_entity.id
_entity.type
_entity.pdbx_description
1 polymer ?
#
loop_
_entity_poly.entity_id
_entity_poly.type
_entity_poly.pdbx_seq_one_letter_code
_entity_poly.pdbx_strand_id
1 'polypeptide(L)'
;MTVFDLLLEYIKEGRIQLDKSIHNMPAAYHDPCNYGRKSLKAFGQAYFEEGRAVAGACVEDLRELYPNRNGAYCCGAGGGAWAMPYAEERVFYGRVKARQIQESGAELIIAPCHNCRDQIMKSLTKEYDLHIEVKYLWELVADSLILPKKQ
;
A
#
# COMPACT_ATOMS: atom_id res chain seq x y z
N MET A 1 -5.84 18.84 -1.81
CA MET A 1 -5.98 17.99 -0.61
C MET A 1 -6.40 16.60 -1.04
N THR A 2 -5.55 15.61 -0.79
CA THR A 2 -5.79 14.18 -1.06
C THR A 2 -6.18 13.44 0.23
N VAL A 3 -6.55 12.16 0.10
CA VAL A 3 -6.81 11.31 1.28
C VAL A 3 -5.57 11.17 2.17
N PHE A 4 -4.36 11.20 1.59
CA PHE A 4 -3.12 11.13 2.36
C PHE A 4 -2.94 12.39 3.21
N ASP A 5 -3.17 13.56 2.62
CA ASP A 5 -3.08 14.85 3.31
C ASP A 5 -4.06 14.90 4.49
N LEU A 6 -5.30 14.46 4.27
CA LEU A 6 -6.34 14.44 5.29
C LEU A 6 -5.99 13.51 6.47
N LEU A 7 -5.51 12.30 6.17
CA LEU A 7 -5.09 11.36 7.22
C LEU A 7 -3.90 11.91 8.02
N LEU A 8 -2.92 12.51 7.35
CA LEU A 8 -1.79 13.13 8.02
C LEU A 8 -2.20 14.33 8.87
N GLU A 9 -3.13 15.16 8.40
CA GLU A 9 -3.71 16.24 9.19
C GLU A 9 -4.32 15.69 10.48
N TYR A 10 -5.17 14.66 10.38
CA TYR A 10 -5.87 14.09 11.54
C TYR A 10 -4.90 13.48 12.55
N ILE A 11 -3.82 12.83 12.06
CA ILE A 11 -2.77 12.27 12.92
C ILE A 11 -1.98 13.40 13.60
N LYS A 12 -1.56 14.43 12.85
CA LYS A 12 -0.73 15.54 13.38
C LYS A 12 -1.49 16.41 14.37
N GLU A 13 -2.78 16.65 14.12
CA GLU A 13 -3.66 17.42 15.01
C GLU A 13 -4.11 16.61 16.23
N GLY A 14 -3.79 15.32 16.31
CA GLY A 14 -4.23 14.42 17.39
C GLY A 14 -5.74 14.15 17.38
N ARG A 15 -6.43 14.41 16.25
CA ARG A 15 -7.85 14.10 16.06
C ARG A 15 -8.11 12.61 16.03
N ILE A 16 -7.12 11.85 15.56
CA ILE A 16 -7.06 10.40 15.72
C ILE A 16 -5.75 10.03 16.40
N GLN A 17 -5.80 8.99 17.24
CA GLN A 17 -4.63 8.38 17.86
C GLN A 17 -4.53 6.95 17.37
N LEU A 18 -3.30 6.52 17.08
CA LEU A 18 -3.03 5.23 16.45
C LEU A 18 -2.15 4.39 17.36
N ASP A 19 -2.52 3.12 17.51
CA ASP A 19 -1.74 2.10 18.21
C ASP A 19 -0.96 1.27 17.18
N LYS A 20 0.37 1.42 17.22
CA LYS A 20 1.28 0.68 16.34
C LYS A 20 1.40 -0.80 16.71
N SER A 21 1.12 -1.15 17.97
CA SER A 21 1.29 -2.53 18.46
C SER A 21 0.28 -3.52 17.89
N ILE A 22 -0.80 -3.02 17.29
CA ILE A 22 -1.79 -3.82 16.55
C ILE A 22 -1.15 -4.54 15.34
N HIS A 23 -0.13 -3.92 14.72
CA HIS A 23 0.57 -4.47 13.56
C HIS A 23 2.07 -4.57 13.85
N ASN A 24 2.42 -5.67 14.51
CA ASN A 24 3.77 -6.03 14.94
C ASN A 24 4.56 -6.89 13.94
N MET A 25 3.92 -7.34 12.86
CA MET A 25 4.61 -8.03 11.77
C MET A 25 5.36 -7.05 10.85
N PRO A 26 6.43 -7.49 10.17
CA PRO A 26 7.11 -6.68 9.16
C PRO A 26 6.17 -6.24 8.06
N ALA A 27 6.07 -4.93 7.86
CA ALA A 27 5.16 -4.35 6.88
C ALA A 27 5.92 -3.60 5.80
N ALA A 28 5.39 -3.51 4.58
CA ALA A 28 5.96 -2.66 3.53
C ALA A 28 4.89 -1.89 2.78
N TYR A 29 5.18 -0.63 2.50
CA TYR A 29 4.31 0.24 1.72
C TYR A 29 4.58 0.08 0.22
N HIS A 30 3.53 -0.22 -0.55
CA HIS A 30 3.63 -0.26 -2.00
C HIS A 30 3.36 1.14 -2.59
N ASP A 31 4.39 1.76 -3.16
CA ASP A 31 4.25 2.98 -3.97
C ASP A 31 3.50 2.67 -5.28
N PRO A 32 2.23 3.09 -5.44
CA PRO A 32 1.46 2.76 -6.62
C PRO A 32 1.68 3.79 -7.72
N CYS A 33 1.67 3.32 -8.97
CA CYS A 33 1.90 4.19 -10.13
C CYS A 33 0.86 5.31 -10.27
N ASN A 34 -0.37 5.10 -9.80
CA ASN A 34 -1.45 6.09 -9.89
C ASN A 34 -1.20 7.30 -8.98
N TYR A 35 -0.80 7.09 -7.72
CA TYR A 35 -0.52 8.17 -6.77
C TYR A 35 0.92 8.71 -6.86
N GLY A 36 1.84 7.93 -7.39
CA GLY A 36 3.20 8.36 -7.68
C GLY A 36 3.32 9.06 -9.03
N ARG A 37 3.68 8.26 -10.06
CA ARG A 37 4.03 8.76 -11.40
C ARG A 37 2.91 9.49 -12.12
N LYS A 38 1.68 8.96 -12.05
CA LYS A 38 0.54 9.57 -12.75
C LYS A 38 0.12 10.90 -12.09
N SER A 39 0.06 10.95 -10.76
CA SER A 39 -0.13 12.23 -10.05
C SER A 39 0.98 13.22 -10.35
N LEU A 40 2.26 12.80 -10.35
CA LEU A 40 3.38 13.68 -10.68
C LEU A 40 3.23 14.29 -12.07
N LYS A 41 2.87 13.46 -13.05
CA LYS A 41 2.65 13.91 -14.43
C LYS A 41 1.45 14.85 -14.56
N ALA A 42 0.36 14.59 -13.84
CA ALA A 42 -0.89 15.33 -14.00
C ALA A 42 -0.95 16.62 -13.16
N PHE A 43 -0.35 16.60 -11.97
CA PHE A 43 -0.52 17.64 -10.94
C PHE A 43 0.81 18.22 -10.44
N GLY A 44 1.96 17.73 -10.94
CA GLY A 44 3.27 18.17 -10.46
C GLY A 44 3.66 17.66 -9.07
N GLN A 45 2.85 16.78 -8.47
CA GLN A 45 3.08 16.21 -7.14
C GLN A 45 2.88 14.69 -7.14
N ALA A 46 3.82 13.98 -6.53
CA ALA A 46 3.71 12.55 -6.25
C ALA A 46 3.40 12.33 -4.77
N TYR A 47 2.58 11.32 -4.45
CA TYR A 47 2.21 10.99 -3.07
C TYR A 47 2.93 9.73 -2.60
N PHE A 48 4.26 9.78 -2.58
CA PHE A 48 5.09 8.67 -2.10
C PHE A 48 5.25 8.75 -0.59
N GLU A 49 5.68 9.90 -0.07
CA GLU A 49 6.04 10.06 1.34
C GLU A 49 4.81 10.14 2.22
N GLU A 50 3.73 10.72 1.72
CA GLU A 50 2.53 10.94 2.50
C GLU A 50 1.86 9.62 2.89
N GLY A 51 1.73 8.70 1.93
CA GLY A 51 1.21 7.35 2.21
C GLY A 51 2.16 6.52 3.09
N ARG A 52 3.47 6.66 2.91
CA ARG A 52 4.48 6.00 3.75
C ARG A 52 4.46 6.52 5.18
N ALA A 53 4.28 7.83 5.37
CA ALA A 53 4.18 8.46 6.68
C ALA A 53 2.91 8.01 7.42
N VAL A 54 1.78 7.90 6.73
CA VAL A 54 0.55 7.33 7.32
C VAL A 54 0.77 5.86 7.70
N ALA A 55 1.36 5.05 6.81
CA ALA A 55 1.63 3.64 7.13
C ALA A 55 2.59 3.50 8.33
N GLY A 56 3.65 4.30 8.38
CA GLY A 56 4.61 4.31 9.50
C GLY A 56 4.05 4.82 10.82
N ALA A 57 2.89 5.49 10.80
CA ALA A 57 2.14 5.83 12.01
C ALA A 57 1.34 4.65 12.57
N CYS A 58 1.11 3.59 11.78
CA CYS A 58 0.27 2.45 12.14
C CYS A 58 1.03 1.15 12.43
N VAL A 59 2.32 1.06 12.08
CA VAL A 59 3.13 -0.17 12.20
C VAL A 59 4.45 0.10 12.91
N GLU A 60 5.03 -0.93 13.54
CA GLU A 60 6.33 -0.84 14.21
C GLU A 60 7.52 -1.04 13.27
N ASP A 61 7.47 -2.04 12.38
CA ASP A 61 8.52 -2.34 11.38
C ASP A 61 8.01 -2.04 9.96
N LEU A 62 8.28 -0.82 9.47
CA LEU A 62 8.01 -0.45 8.08
C LEU A 62 9.26 -0.57 7.21
N ARG A 63 9.26 -1.57 6.34
CA ARG A 63 10.30 -1.86 5.35
C ARG A 63 10.00 -1.22 4.00
N GLU A 64 11.06 -1.10 3.21
CA GLU A 64 10.99 -0.59 1.84
C GLU A 64 10.91 -1.74 0.83
N LEU A 65 10.12 -1.55 -0.22
CA LEU A 65 10.22 -2.36 -1.44
C LEU A 65 11.30 -1.74 -2.34
N TYR A 66 12.32 -2.49 -2.75
CA TYR A 66 13.36 -1.97 -3.65
C TYR A 66 13.15 -2.44 -5.10
N PRO A 67 13.18 -1.56 -6.11
CA PRO A 67 13.18 -0.10 -6.03
C PRO A 67 11.83 0.49 -5.54
N ASN A 68 11.88 1.65 -4.88
CA ASN A 68 10.71 2.39 -4.38
C ASN A 68 10.44 3.70 -5.16
N ARG A 69 9.42 4.42 -4.72
CA ARG A 69 9.01 5.74 -5.24
C ARG A 69 8.83 5.71 -6.75
N ASN A 70 9.51 6.58 -7.48
CA ASN A 70 9.41 6.68 -8.93
C ASN A 70 9.86 5.38 -9.63
N GLY A 71 10.84 4.67 -9.03
CA GLY A 71 11.37 3.41 -9.53
C GLY A 71 10.48 2.20 -9.25
N ALA A 72 9.43 2.33 -8.43
CA ALA A 72 8.61 1.20 -8.03
C ALA A 72 7.93 0.49 -9.21
N TYR A 73 8.00 -0.84 -9.20
CA TYR A 73 7.36 -1.67 -10.21
C TYR A 73 5.83 -1.60 -10.11
N CYS A 74 5.17 -1.67 -11.27
CA CYS A 74 3.70 -1.78 -11.36
C CYS A 74 3.24 -3.14 -10.80
N CYS A 75 2.04 -3.20 -10.22
CA CYS A 75 1.42 -4.46 -9.80
C CYS A 75 0.94 -5.32 -10.99
N GLY A 76 0.80 -4.73 -12.18
CA GLY A 76 0.31 -5.39 -13.41
C GLY A 76 -1.16 -5.13 -13.73
N ALA A 77 -1.94 -4.58 -12.79
CA ALA A 77 -3.40 -4.46 -12.93
C ALA A 77 -3.92 -3.05 -13.30
N GLY A 78 -3.01 -2.11 -13.60
CA GLY A 78 -3.38 -0.76 -14.01
C GLY A 78 -4.00 -0.69 -15.40
N GLY A 79 -4.51 0.50 -15.79
CA GLY A 79 -4.96 0.76 -17.16
C GLY A 79 -6.20 -0.04 -17.61
N GLY A 80 -6.97 -0.59 -16.67
CA GLY A 80 -8.12 -1.46 -16.96
C GLY A 80 -7.79 -2.95 -16.95
N ALA A 81 -6.52 -3.35 -16.80
CA ALA A 81 -6.12 -4.76 -16.86
C ALA A 81 -6.75 -5.64 -15.77
N TRP A 82 -7.11 -5.08 -14.60
CA TRP A 82 -7.87 -5.80 -13.59
C TRP A 82 -9.29 -6.18 -14.04
N ALA A 83 -9.98 -5.25 -14.70
CA ALA A 83 -11.40 -5.38 -15.05
C ALA A 83 -11.63 -6.09 -16.40
N MET A 84 -10.59 -6.13 -17.23
CA MET A 84 -10.59 -6.73 -18.56
C MET A 84 -10.00 -8.15 -18.52
N PRO A 85 -10.21 -8.99 -19.55
CA PRO A 85 -9.76 -10.40 -19.55
C PRO A 85 -8.26 -10.56 -19.81
N TYR A 86 -7.42 -9.76 -19.15
CA TYR A 86 -5.96 -9.77 -19.26
C TYR A 86 -5.30 -10.48 -18.06
N ALA A 87 -5.88 -11.59 -17.62
CA ALA A 87 -5.46 -12.26 -16.40
C ALA A 87 -4.03 -12.80 -16.52
N GLU A 88 -3.70 -13.43 -17.66
CA GLU A 88 -2.39 -14.00 -17.92
C GLU A 88 -1.32 -12.89 -17.98
N GLU A 89 -1.61 -11.79 -18.68
CA GLU A 89 -0.68 -10.67 -18.83
C GLU A 89 -0.44 -9.97 -17.50
N ARG A 90 -1.50 -9.65 -16.74
CA ARG A 90 -1.34 -8.96 -15.45
C ARG A 90 -0.56 -9.81 -14.45
N VAL A 91 -0.74 -11.14 -14.45
CA VAL A 91 0.02 -12.08 -13.62
C VAL A 91 1.47 -12.16 -14.10
N PHE A 92 1.70 -12.28 -15.41
CA PHE A 92 3.03 -12.32 -15.99
C PHE A 92 3.83 -11.06 -15.64
N TYR A 93 3.29 -9.86 -15.89
CA TYR A 93 3.97 -8.60 -15.55
C TYR A 93 4.11 -8.41 -14.04
N GLY A 94 3.11 -8.86 -13.26
CA GLY A 94 3.12 -8.81 -11.80
C GLY A 94 4.18 -9.70 -11.13
N ARG A 95 4.80 -10.66 -11.84
CA ARG A 95 5.87 -11.51 -11.29
C ARG A 95 7.02 -10.73 -10.66
N VAL A 96 7.37 -9.58 -11.25
CA VAL A 96 8.45 -8.71 -10.76
C VAL A 96 8.03 -8.07 -9.43
N LYS A 97 6.75 -7.71 -9.30
CA LYS A 97 6.20 -7.22 -8.03
C LYS A 97 6.15 -8.31 -6.97
N ALA A 98 5.74 -9.53 -7.34
CA ALA A 98 5.71 -10.67 -6.43
C ALA A 98 7.11 -10.96 -5.87
N ARG A 99 8.12 -11.04 -6.75
CA ARG A 99 9.53 -11.17 -6.35
C ARG A 99 9.98 -10.03 -5.44
N GLN A 100 9.67 -8.79 -5.80
CA GLN A 100 10.00 -7.63 -4.99
C GLN A 100 9.42 -7.68 -3.57
N ILE A 101 8.19 -8.20 -3.43
CA ILE A 101 7.53 -8.40 -2.14
C ILE A 101 8.23 -9.50 -1.33
N GLN A 102 8.60 -10.62 -1.96
CA GLN A 102 9.33 -11.69 -1.28
C GLN A 102 10.70 -11.22 -0.78
N GLU A 103 11.43 -10.47 -1.62
CA GLU A 103 12.76 -9.95 -1.30
C GLU A 103 12.76 -8.92 -0.15
N SER A 104 11.64 -8.24 0.12
CA SER A 104 11.56 -7.31 1.26
C SER A 104 11.38 -8.01 2.61
N GLY A 105 10.98 -9.29 2.59
CA GLY A 105 10.63 -10.06 3.79
C GLY A 105 9.44 -9.46 4.55
N ALA A 106 8.60 -8.66 3.90
CA ALA A 106 7.39 -8.13 4.52
C ALA A 106 6.31 -9.21 4.58
N GLU A 107 5.62 -9.28 5.71
CA GLU A 107 4.47 -10.14 5.95
C GLU A 107 3.15 -9.38 5.72
N LEU A 108 3.18 -8.04 5.78
CA LEU A 108 2.05 -7.17 5.48
C LEU A 108 2.39 -6.17 4.36
N ILE A 109 1.57 -6.12 3.31
CA ILE A 109 1.67 -5.11 2.24
C ILE A 109 0.56 -4.08 2.36
N ILE A 110 0.96 -2.81 2.49
CA ILE A 110 0.02 -1.68 2.48
C ILE A 110 -0.09 -1.14 1.05
N ALA A 111 -1.29 -1.20 0.49
CA ALA A 111 -1.56 -0.72 -0.86
C ALA A 111 -2.73 0.30 -0.86
N PRO A 112 -2.49 1.60 -1.09
CA PRO A 112 -3.57 2.60 -1.09
C PRO A 112 -4.38 2.63 -2.39
N CYS A 113 -3.95 1.92 -3.44
CA CYS A 113 -4.63 1.85 -4.73
C CYS A 113 -5.43 0.56 -4.86
N HIS A 114 -6.71 0.64 -5.24
CA HIS A 114 -7.60 -0.51 -5.35
C HIS A 114 -7.10 -1.61 -6.28
N ASN A 115 -6.64 -1.24 -7.49
CA ASN A 115 -6.09 -2.21 -8.43
C ASN A 115 -4.84 -2.89 -7.87
N CYS A 116 -4.00 -2.16 -7.12
CA CYS A 116 -2.81 -2.75 -6.51
C CYS A 116 -3.17 -3.72 -5.40
N ARG A 117 -4.06 -3.34 -4.49
CA ARG A 117 -4.51 -4.24 -3.42
C ARG A 117 -5.09 -5.51 -4.00
N ASP A 118 -6.08 -5.39 -4.87
CA ASP A 118 -6.79 -6.56 -5.40
C ASP A 118 -5.87 -7.46 -6.24
N GLN A 119 -4.98 -6.88 -7.05
CA GLN A 119 -3.99 -7.64 -7.80
C GLN A 119 -3.04 -8.41 -6.91
N ILE A 120 -2.48 -7.77 -5.88
CA ILE A 120 -1.55 -8.42 -4.97
C ILE A 120 -2.32 -9.48 -4.16
N MET A 121 -3.37 -9.07 -3.46
CA MET A 121 -4.14 -9.89 -2.52
C MET A 121 -4.85 -11.08 -3.17
N LYS A 122 -5.57 -10.86 -4.27
CA LYS A 122 -6.45 -11.89 -4.87
C LYS A 122 -5.75 -12.73 -5.92
N SER A 123 -4.66 -12.22 -6.51
CA SER A 123 -3.99 -12.88 -7.63
C SER A 123 -2.53 -13.21 -7.32
N LEU A 124 -1.63 -12.23 -7.18
CA LEU A 124 -0.20 -12.53 -7.05
C LEU A 124 0.10 -13.39 -5.81
N THR A 125 -0.60 -13.17 -4.71
CA THR A 125 -0.55 -14.02 -3.52
C THR A 125 -0.81 -15.50 -3.82
N LYS A 126 -1.76 -15.81 -4.71
CA LYS A 126 -2.09 -17.19 -5.08
C LYS A 126 -1.17 -17.75 -6.15
N GLU A 127 -0.91 -16.98 -7.20
CA GLU A 127 -0.14 -17.41 -8.37
C GLU A 127 1.36 -17.62 -8.06
N TYR A 128 1.88 -16.89 -7.07
CA TYR A 128 3.30 -16.94 -6.67
C TYR A 128 3.51 -17.40 -5.23
N ASP A 129 2.48 -17.94 -4.58
CA ASP A 129 2.50 -18.46 -3.21
C ASP A 129 3.12 -17.46 -2.21
N LEU A 130 2.60 -16.23 -2.21
CA LEU A 130 3.06 -15.20 -1.28
C LEU A 130 2.33 -15.36 0.04
N HIS A 131 3.04 -15.72 1.10
CA HIS A 131 2.48 -15.81 2.45
C HIS A 131 2.41 -14.43 3.13
N ILE A 132 1.61 -13.52 2.56
CA ILE A 132 1.47 -12.13 3.03
C ILE A 132 0.01 -11.74 3.25
N GLU A 133 -0.21 -10.84 4.19
CA GLU A 133 -1.44 -10.06 4.31
C GLU A 133 -1.36 -8.79 3.45
N VAL A 134 -2.51 -8.32 2.94
CA VAL A 134 -2.59 -7.08 2.17
C VAL A 134 -3.73 -6.22 2.69
N LYS A 135 -3.42 -4.98 3.11
CA LYS A 135 -4.42 -4.02 3.59
C LYS A 135 -4.45 -2.77 2.73
N TYR A 136 -5.63 -2.14 2.67
CA TYR A 136 -5.70 -0.73 2.28
C TYR A 136 -5.03 0.16 3.33
N LEU A 137 -4.54 1.32 2.91
CA LEU A 137 -3.99 2.31 3.85
C LEU A 137 -5.03 2.79 4.88
N TRP A 138 -6.28 3.02 4.47
CA TRP A 138 -7.34 3.44 5.39
C TRP A 138 -7.89 2.29 6.24
N GLU A 139 -7.79 1.04 5.76
CA GLU A 139 -8.10 -0.15 6.55
C GLU A 139 -7.07 -0.32 7.68
N LEU A 140 -5.78 -0.18 7.35
CA LEU A 140 -4.70 -0.14 8.32
C LEU A 140 -4.90 0.95 9.38
N VAL A 141 -5.23 2.18 8.95
CA VAL A 141 -5.51 3.27 9.89
C VAL A 141 -6.69 2.93 10.78
N ALA A 142 -7.78 2.40 10.22
CA ALA A 142 -8.97 2.05 10.98
C ALA A 142 -8.70 0.96 12.04
N ASP A 143 -7.92 -0.05 11.70
CA ASP A 143 -7.51 -1.13 12.63
C ASP A 143 -6.64 -0.58 13.78
N SER A 144 -5.79 0.41 13.48
CA SER A 144 -4.93 1.06 14.47
C SER A 144 -5.63 2.12 15.33
N LEU A 145 -6.90 2.46 15.08
CA LEU A 145 -7.58 3.53 15.84
C LEU A 145 -7.77 3.19 17.32
N ILE A 146 -7.25 4.06 18.20
CA ILE A 146 -7.58 4.04 19.62
C ILE A 146 -8.95 4.68 19.80
N LEU A 147 -9.98 3.84 19.98
CA LEU A 147 -11.33 4.32 20.20
C LEU A 147 -11.47 4.90 21.62
N PRO A 148 -12.04 6.11 21.78
CA PRO A 148 -12.39 6.59 23.10
C PRO A 148 -13.39 5.61 23.73
N LYS A 149 -13.20 5.30 25.02
CA LYS A 149 -14.17 4.48 25.77
C LYS A 149 -15.56 5.09 25.57
N LYS A 150 -16.49 4.30 25.03
CA LYS A 150 -17.91 4.71 24.98
C LYS A 150 -18.32 5.05 26.42
N GLN A 151 -18.73 6.30 26.65
CA GLN A 151 -19.38 6.72 27.89
C GLN A 151 -20.71 5.98 28.04
#